data_AF-A0A1S2F2V0-F1
#
_entry.id   AF-A0A1S2F2V0-F1
#
_cell.length_a   1.000
_cell.length_b   1.000
_cell.length_c   1.000
_cell.angle_alpha   90.00
_cell.angle_beta   90.00
_cell.angle_gamma   90.00
#
_symmetry.space_group_name_H-M   'P 1'
#
loop_
_entity.id
_entity.type
_entity.pdbx_description
1 polymer ?
#
loop_
_entity_poly.entity_id
_entity_poly.type
_entity_poly.pdbx_seq_one_letter_code
_entity_poly.pdbx_strand_id
1 'polypeptide(L)'
;MGGKVDEAKGNVQTGGRELSVDEYLKRLDTADAMYETFRKSNEDVQSIAKNTGMPENKIQRIKDHLFFKEHIKEHGVGRFEADYEIAQAWDRLQKGIFKQQDIDLLNHELFESKFEGIFKTDYRTAHDRTVDSGRPWYPPEEE
;
A
#
# COMPACT_ATOMS: atom_id res chain seq x y z
N MET A 1 -47.01 -2.88 -14.12
CA MET A 1 -45.87 -3.69 -14.59
C MET A 1 -44.61 -3.13 -13.93
N GLY A 2 -44.21 -3.72 -12.80
CA GLY A 2 -42.95 -3.38 -12.15
C GLY A 2 -41.87 -4.28 -12.71
N GLY A 3 -40.97 -3.72 -13.52
CA GLY A 3 -39.76 -4.43 -13.94
C GLY A 3 -38.83 -4.53 -12.73
N LYS A 4 -38.56 -5.76 -12.28
CA LYS A 4 -37.42 -6.04 -11.41
C LYS A 4 -36.17 -5.73 -12.22
N VAL A 5 -35.36 -4.82 -11.70
CA VAL A 5 -33.98 -4.64 -12.14
C VAL A 5 -33.21 -5.75 -11.44
N ASP A 6 -32.80 -6.77 -12.20
CA ASP A 6 -31.88 -7.76 -11.68
C ASP A 6 -30.53 -7.08 -11.49
N GLU A 7 -30.10 -6.93 -10.23
CA GLU A 7 -28.74 -6.53 -9.88
C GLU A 7 -27.78 -7.55 -10.50
N ALA A 8 -27.12 -7.14 -11.58
CA ALA A 8 -26.02 -7.89 -12.17
C ALA A 8 -24.88 -7.95 -11.14
N LYS A 9 -24.80 -9.05 -10.40
CA LYS A 9 -23.66 -9.39 -9.54
C LYS A 9 -22.46 -9.72 -10.42
N GLY A 10 -21.78 -8.69 -10.90
CA GLY A 10 -20.50 -8.82 -11.58
C GLY A 10 -19.40 -9.16 -10.58
N ASN A 11 -18.47 -10.01 -11.00
CA ASN A 11 -17.23 -10.24 -10.27
C ASN A 11 -16.08 -9.51 -10.98
N VAL A 12 -15.11 -9.04 -10.21
CA VAL A 12 -13.90 -8.34 -10.65
C VAL A 12 -12.69 -9.19 -10.28
N GLN A 13 -11.75 -9.35 -11.22
CA GLN A 13 -10.50 -10.05 -10.96
C GLN A 13 -9.41 -9.06 -10.55
N THR A 14 -8.92 -9.15 -9.31
CA THR A 14 -7.84 -8.29 -8.78
C THR A 14 -6.69 -9.16 -8.30
N GLY A 15 -5.50 -9.05 -8.93
CA GLY A 15 -4.28 -9.71 -8.45
C GLY A 15 -4.35 -11.23 -8.25
N GLY A 16 -5.28 -11.92 -8.93
CA GLY A 16 -5.53 -13.36 -8.78
C GLY A 16 -6.77 -13.74 -7.98
N ARG A 17 -7.50 -12.78 -7.39
CA ARG A 17 -8.75 -13.00 -6.64
C ARG A 17 -9.98 -12.60 -7.45
N GLU A 18 -11.09 -13.29 -7.22
CA GLU A 18 -12.41 -12.95 -7.76
C GLU A 18 -13.25 -12.31 -6.64
N LEU A 19 -13.49 -11.00 -6.74
CA LEU A 19 -14.28 -10.23 -5.78
C LEU A 19 -15.63 -9.86 -6.40
N SER A 20 -16.67 -9.69 -5.60
CA SER A 20 -17.88 -9.00 -6.09
C SER A 20 -17.57 -7.51 -6.34
N VAL A 21 -18.27 -6.88 -7.28
CA VAL A 21 -18.14 -5.43 -7.52
C VAL A 21 -18.36 -4.61 -6.24
N ASP A 22 -19.36 -4.95 -5.43
CA ASP A 22 -19.66 -4.22 -4.19
C ASP A 22 -18.53 -4.32 -3.17
N GLU A 23 -17.93 -5.51 -3.05
CA GLU A 23 -16.78 -5.72 -2.17
C GLU A 23 -15.55 -4.94 -2.65
N TYR A 24 -15.30 -4.94 -3.96
CA TYR A 24 -14.22 -4.16 -4.55
C TYR A 24 -14.37 -2.66 -4.26
N LEU A 25 -15.56 -2.10 -4.50
CA LEU A 25 -15.83 -0.68 -4.21
C LEU A 25 -15.66 -0.37 -2.72
N LYS A 26 -16.14 -1.25 -1.83
CA LYS A 26 -15.96 -1.09 -0.39
C LYS A 26 -14.49 -1.10 0.02
N ARG A 27 -13.64 -1.93 -0.61
CA ARG A 27 -12.19 -1.97 -0.35
C ARG A 27 -11.51 -0.66 -0.77
N LEU A 28 -11.89 -0.08 -1.91
CA LEU A 28 -11.41 1.23 -2.35
C LEU A 28 -11.75 2.32 -1.33
N ASP A 29 -13.03 2.44 -0.95
CA ASP A 29 -13.48 3.43 0.04
C ASP A 29 -12.77 3.26 1.39
N THR A 30 -12.55 2.00 1.80
CA THR A 30 -11.84 1.68 3.04
C THR A 30 -10.37 2.09 2.96
N ALA A 31 -9.69 1.79 1.85
CA ALA A 31 -8.29 2.15 1.65
C ALA A 31 -8.10 3.67 1.70
N ASP A 32 -8.96 4.43 1.01
CA ASP A 32 -8.94 5.89 1.01
C ASP A 32 -9.11 6.47 2.43
N ALA A 33 -10.09 5.97 3.18
CA ALA A 33 -10.34 6.40 4.56
C ALA A 33 -9.15 6.08 5.50
N MET A 34 -8.48 4.94 5.30
CA MET A 34 -7.29 4.56 6.05
C MET A 34 -6.11 5.46 5.72
N TYR A 35 -5.84 5.71 4.44
CA TYR A 35 -4.77 6.60 3.99
C TYR A 35 -4.94 8.02 4.56
N GLU A 36 -6.17 8.55 4.56
CA GLU A 36 -6.47 9.84 5.18
C GLU A 36 -6.21 9.86 6.69
N THR A 37 -6.43 8.73 7.37
CA THR A 37 -6.07 8.60 8.79
C THR A 37 -4.56 8.60 9.00
N PHE A 38 -3.82 7.81 8.21
CA PHE A 38 -2.36 7.70 8.32
C PHE A 38 -1.66 9.03 8.02
N ARG A 39 -2.23 9.85 7.13
CA ARG A 39 -1.70 11.18 6.79
C ARG A 39 -1.84 12.21 7.93
N LYS A 40 -2.73 11.99 8.90
CA LYS A 40 -3.09 12.97 9.94
C LYS A 40 -2.33 12.82 11.26
N SER A 41 -1.68 11.68 11.50
CA SER A 41 -0.97 11.38 12.75
C SER A 41 0.43 10.87 12.44
N ASN A 42 1.41 11.05 13.34
CA ASN A 42 2.74 10.41 13.27
C ASN A 42 2.96 9.34 14.36
N GLU A 43 1.91 8.99 15.11
CA GLU A 43 1.98 7.95 16.15
C GLU A 43 2.23 6.55 15.55
N ASP A 44 1.84 6.35 14.29
CA ASP A 44 2.14 5.15 13.50
C ASP A 44 3.65 4.94 13.35
N VAL A 45 4.42 5.99 13.05
CA VAL A 45 5.89 5.88 12.87
C VAL A 45 6.56 5.34 14.12
N GLN A 46 6.23 5.90 15.29
CA GLN A 46 6.78 5.48 16.57
C GLN A 46 6.34 4.05 16.92
N SER A 47 5.05 3.74 16.71
CA SER A 47 4.49 2.42 17.00
C SER A 47 5.13 1.34 16.13
N ILE A 48 5.22 1.57 14.82
CA ILE A 48 5.83 0.63 13.88
C ILE A 48 7.32 0.45 14.19
N ALA A 49 8.04 1.55 14.47
CA ALA A 49 9.46 1.46 14.82
C ALA A 49 9.68 0.60 16.09
N LYS A 50 8.86 0.82 17.12
CA LYS A 50 8.88 0.02 18.35
C LYS A 50 8.53 -1.46 18.09
N ASN A 51 7.50 -1.72 17.30
CA ASN A 51 6.98 -3.07 17.05
C ASN A 51 7.93 -3.91 16.17
N THR A 52 8.60 -3.27 15.21
CA THR A 52 9.44 -3.95 14.20
C THR A 52 10.93 -3.90 14.51
N GLY A 53 11.35 -2.99 15.39
CA GLY A 53 12.77 -2.67 15.64
C GLY A 53 13.42 -1.83 14.52
N MET A 54 12.67 -1.43 13.49
CA MET A 54 13.20 -0.55 12.44
C MET A 54 13.32 0.91 12.96
N PRO A 55 14.44 1.61 12.71
CA PRO A 55 14.58 3.01 13.08
C PRO A 55 13.45 3.91 12.57
N GLU A 56 12.97 4.83 13.42
CA GLU A 56 11.88 5.76 13.09
C GLU A 56 12.14 6.55 11.80
N ASN A 57 13.38 6.97 11.54
CA ASN A 57 13.72 7.70 10.32
C ASN A 57 13.53 6.87 9.03
N LYS A 58 13.67 5.54 9.10
CA LYS A 58 13.38 4.65 7.97
C LYS A 58 11.87 4.47 7.81
N ILE A 59 11.14 4.30 8.91
CA ILE A 59 9.67 4.22 8.89
C ILE A 59 9.06 5.51 8.36
N GLN A 60 9.54 6.67 8.82
CA GLN A 60 9.10 7.97 8.31
C GLN A 60 9.35 8.08 6.80
N ARG A 61 10.51 7.63 6.31
CA ARG A 61 10.81 7.64 4.87
C ARG A 61 9.80 6.80 4.07
N ILE A 62 9.50 5.60 4.56
CA ILE A 62 8.52 4.69 3.94
C ILE A 62 7.14 5.35 3.94
N LYS A 63 6.73 5.92 5.08
CA LYS A 63 5.48 6.64 5.23
C LYS A 63 5.35 7.81 4.24
N ASP A 64 6.41 8.61 4.13
CA ASP A 64 6.45 9.72 3.18
C ASP A 64 6.28 9.23 1.74
N HIS A 65 6.97 8.13 1.40
CA HIS A 65 6.91 7.50 0.08
C HIS A 65 5.50 6.98 -0.24
N LEU A 66 4.90 6.20 0.65
CA LEU A 66 3.57 5.62 0.43
C LEU A 66 2.45 6.66 0.40
N PHE A 67 2.49 7.67 1.28
CA PHE A 67 1.28 8.47 1.56
C PHE A 67 1.36 9.94 1.17
N PHE A 68 2.56 10.55 1.07
CA PHE A 68 2.69 12.00 0.94
C PHE A 68 3.37 12.46 -0.34
N LYS A 69 4.40 11.74 -0.79
CA LYS A 69 5.21 12.13 -1.94
C LYS A 69 4.45 11.99 -3.24
N GLU A 70 4.79 12.87 -4.17
CA GLU A 70 4.40 12.73 -5.56
C GLU A 70 5.50 12.00 -6.33
N HIS A 71 5.08 11.14 -7.24
CA HIS A 71 5.93 10.28 -8.03
C HIS A 71 5.73 10.61 -9.51
N ILE A 72 6.79 10.45 -10.31
CA ILE A 72 6.66 10.43 -11.76
C ILE A 72 6.09 9.06 -12.12
N LYS A 73 4.85 9.05 -12.61
CA LYS A 73 4.09 7.87 -13.05
C LYS A 73 3.96 7.90 -14.57
N GLU A 74 3.44 6.81 -15.15
CA GLU A 74 3.27 6.66 -16.60
C GLU A 74 2.39 7.77 -17.23
N HIS A 75 1.39 8.25 -16.49
CA HIS A 75 0.43 9.25 -16.97
C HIS A 75 0.49 10.59 -16.23
N GLY A 76 1.63 10.91 -15.62
CA GLY A 76 1.85 12.22 -14.99
C GLY A 76 2.51 12.14 -13.62
N VAL A 77 2.49 13.26 -12.91
CA VAL A 77 3.06 13.38 -11.55
C VAL A 77 1.94 13.43 -10.54
N GLY A 78 2.05 12.63 -9.48
CA GLY A 78 1.10 12.65 -8.37
C GLY A 78 1.35 11.57 -7.34
N ARG A 79 0.57 11.58 -6.27
CA ARG A 79 0.62 10.56 -5.23
C ARG A 79 0.17 9.19 -5.76
N PHE A 80 0.52 8.14 -5.03
CA PHE A 80 -0.10 6.84 -5.21
C PHE A 80 -1.59 6.89 -4.85
N GLU A 81 -2.37 6.08 -5.57
CA GLU A 81 -3.75 5.76 -5.21
C GLU A 81 -3.73 4.87 -3.95
N ALA A 82 -4.82 4.90 -3.18
CA ALA A 82 -4.88 4.08 -1.99
C ALA A 82 -4.99 2.60 -2.36
N ASP A 83 -4.14 1.78 -1.75
CA ASP A 83 -4.15 0.33 -1.93
C ASP A 83 -4.62 -0.33 -0.63
N TYR A 84 -5.66 -1.16 -0.74
CA TYR A 84 -6.28 -1.79 0.41
C TYR A 84 -5.32 -2.72 1.16
N GLU A 85 -4.46 -3.45 0.45
CA GLU A 85 -3.55 -4.43 1.05
C GLU A 85 -2.39 -3.73 1.75
N ILE A 86 -1.87 -2.63 1.16
CA ILE A 86 -0.90 -1.75 1.82
C ILE A 86 -1.53 -1.10 3.06
N ALA A 87 -2.78 -0.63 2.97
CA ALA A 87 -3.46 -0.04 4.11
C ALA A 87 -3.59 -1.04 5.28
N GLN A 88 -4.00 -2.27 4.98
CA GLN A 88 -4.10 -3.36 5.94
C GLN A 88 -2.73 -3.73 6.54
N ALA A 89 -1.68 -3.78 5.73
CA ALA A 89 -0.32 -4.03 6.21
C ALA A 89 0.16 -2.94 7.17
N TRP A 90 -0.04 -1.66 6.83
CA TRP A 90 0.33 -0.52 7.68
C TRP A 90 -0.40 -0.54 9.02
N ASP A 91 -1.70 -0.85 9.02
CA ASP A 91 -2.51 -0.98 10.24
C ASP A 91 -2.02 -2.15 11.14
N ARG A 92 -1.72 -3.31 10.57
CA ARG A 92 -1.15 -4.45 11.33
C ARG A 92 0.22 -4.12 11.93
N LEU A 93 1.07 -3.42 11.17
CA LEU A 93 2.39 -2.95 11.63
C LEU A 93 2.25 -2.00 12.83
N GLN A 94 1.31 -1.05 12.76
CA GLN A 94 1.02 -0.13 13.85
C GLN A 94 0.53 -0.87 15.11
N LYS A 95 -0.34 -1.86 14.94
CA LYS A 95 -0.93 -2.65 16.04
C LYS A 95 0.02 -3.71 16.62
N GLY A 96 1.13 -4.02 15.94
CA GLY A 96 2.09 -5.03 16.39
C GLY A 96 1.63 -6.48 16.15
N ILE A 97 0.64 -6.67 15.27
CA ILE A 97 0.10 -7.99 14.88
C ILE A 97 0.48 -8.35 13.43
N PHE A 98 1.60 -7.81 12.97
CA PHE A 98 2.05 -7.91 11.59
C PHE A 98 2.54 -9.32 11.22
N LYS A 99 2.44 -9.63 9.93
CA LYS A 99 2.96 -10.85 9.30
C LYS A 99 4.33 -10.55 8.66
N GLN A 100 5.08 -11.59 8.28
CA GLN A 100 6.38 -11.43 7.61
C GLN A 100 6.26 -10.59 6.33
N GLN A 101 5.17 -10.77 5.58
CA GLN A 101 4.86 -10.01 4.38
C GLN A 101 4.79 -8.49 4.65
N ASP A 102 4.32 -8.07 5.82
CA ASP A 102 4.24 -6.65 6.16
C ASP A 102 5.65 -6.07 6.43
N ILE A 103 6.59 -6.89 6.93
CA ILE A 103 8.01 -6.51 7.04
C ILE A 103 8.66 -6.46 5.65
N ASP A 104 8.28 -7.35 4.76
CA ASP A 104 8.76 -7.35 3.37
C ASP A 104 8.30 -6.10 2.63
N LEU A 105 7.07 -5.61 2.88
CA LEU A 105 6.60 -4.30 2.41
C LEU A 105 7.54 -3.18 2.88
N LEU A 106 7.85 -3.11 4.19
CA LEU A 106 8.76 -2.07 4.70
C LEU A 106 10.13 -2.11 4.01
N ASN A 107 10.67 -3.29 3.74
CA ASN A 107 11.96 -3.44 3.05
C ASN A 107 11.88 -3.06 1.56
N HIS A 108 10.77 -3.40 0.91
CA HIS A 108 10.46 -3.03 -0.47
C HIS A 108 10.43 -1.51 -0.60
N GLU A 109 9.54 -0.85 0.13
CA GLU A 109 9.33 0.60 0.07
C GLU A 109 10.56 1.41 0.50
N LEU A 110 11.34 0.89 1.46
CA LEU A 110 12.58 1.54 1.87
C LEU A 110 13.62 1.55 0.76
N PHE A 111 13.74 0.45 0.01
CA PHE A 111 14.66 0.36 -1.11
C PHE A 111 14.17 1.23 -2.26
N GLU A 112 12.91 1.09 -2.66
CA GLU A 112 12.30 1.83 -3.76
C GLU A 112 12.43 3.34 -3.56
N SER A 113 12.01 3.83 -2.38
CA SER A 113 12.09 5.25 -2.05
C SER A 113 13.52 5.80 -2.12
N LYS A 114 14.53 4.99 -1.74
CA LYS A 114 15.95 5.37 -1.85
C LYS A 114 16.40 5.39 -3.31
N PHE A 115 15.99 4.40 -4.08
CA PHE A 115 16.36 4.29 -5.49
C PHE A 115 15.83 5.49 -6.28
N GLU A 116 14.53 5.80 -6.18
CA GLU A 116 13.95 7.01 -6.79
C GLU A 116 14.70 8.27 -6.37
N GLY A 117 14.97 8.41 -5.07
CA GLY A 117 15.61 9.60 -4.52
C GLY A 117 17.05 9.82 -4.99
N ILE A 118 17.83 8.75 -5.15
CA ILE A 118 19.25 8.80 -5.55
C ILE A 118 19.37 8.96 -7.06
N PHE A 119 18.64 8.14 -7.83
CA PHE A 119 18.78 8.07 -9.28
C PHE A 119 17.82 9.00 -10.04
N LYS A 120 16.89 9.66 -9.33
CA LYS A 120 15.89 10.58 -9.92
C LYS A 120 15.07 9.92 -11.03
N THR A 121 14.69 8.66 -10.81
CA THR A 121 13.91 7.87 -11.76
C THR A 121 12.41 8.05 -11.53
N ASP A 122 11.62 7.57 -12.48
CA ASP A 122 10.20 7.30 -12.25
C ASP A 122 9.99 6.14 -11.28
N TYR A 123 8.76 6.05 -10.76
CA TYR A 123 8.35 5.01 -9.81
C TYR A 123 8.51 3.61 -10.39
N ARG A 124 8.09 3.39 -11.64
CA ARG A 124 8.09 2.06 -12.25
C ARG A 124 9.50 1.49 -12.37
N THR A 125 10.44 2.32 -12.82
CA THR A 125 11.86 1.97 -12.85
C THR A 125 12.38 1.62 -11.46
N ALA A 126 12.02 2.36 -10.42
CA ALA A 126 12.47 2.06 -9.06
C ALA A 126 11.85 0.79 -8.49
N HIS A 127 10.56 0.57 -8.70
CA HIS A 127 9.85 -0.64 -8.31
C HIS A 127 10.46 -1.89 -8.95
N ASP A 128 10.68 -1.87 -10.27
CA ASP A 128 11.29 -2.99 -10.98
C ASP A 128 12.69 -3.31 -10.42
N ARG A 129 13.47 -2.28 -10.08
CA ARG A 129 14.78 -2.45 -9.44
C ARG A 129 14.70 -2.98 -8.02
N THR A 130 13.66 -2.63 -7.27
CA THR A 130 13.39 -3.21 -5.95
C THR A 130 13.15 -4.71 -6.07
N VAL A 131 12.30 -5.12 -7.01
CA VAL A 131 12.00 -6.54 -7.27
C VAL A 131 13.25 -7.29 -7.75
N ASP A 132 13.97 -6.76 -8.74
CA ASP A 132 15.23 -7.32 -9.25
C ASP A 132 16.28 -7.50 -8.14
N SER A 133 16.26 -6.65 -7.12
CA SER A 133 17.17 -6.72 -5.96
C SER A 133 16.83 -7.84 -4.97
N GLY A 134 15.79 -8.64 -5.24
CA GLY A 134 15.32 -9.70 -4.36
C GLY A 134 14.43 -9.19 -3.22
N ARG A 135 13.71 -8.09 -3.44
CA ARG A 135 12.75 -7.52 -2.48
C ARG A 135 11.33 -7.46 -3.04
N PRO A 136 10.78 -8.54 -3.61
CA PRO A 136 9.38 -8.53 -3.96
C PRO A 136 8.53 -8.39 -2.69
N TRP A 137 7.37 -7.75 -2.82
CA TRP A 137 6.34 -7.80 -1.80
C TRP A 137 5.12 -8.51 -2.36
N TYR A 138 4.55 -9.42 -1.57
CA TYR A 138 3.29 -10.07 -1.87
C TYR A 138 2.40 -9.93 -0.64
N PRO A 139 1.16 -9.42 -0.79
CA PRO A 139 0.23 -9.29 0.31
C PRO A 139 -0.12 -10.68 0.87
N PRO A 140 -0.40 -10.80 2.18
CA PRO A 140 -0.84 -12.07 2.74
C PRO A 140 -2.18 -12.48 2.14
N GLU A 141 -2.41 -13.79 2.03
CA GLU A 141 -3.75 -14.33 1.80
C GLU A 141 -4.65 -13.97 2.99
N GLU A 142 -5.91 -13.60 2.69
CA GLU A 142 -6.93 -13.37 3.70
C GLU A 142 -7.35 -14.71 4.32
N GLU A 143 -7.56 -14.73 5.63
CA GLU A 143 -8.05 -15.91 6.36
C GLU A 143 -9.57 -16.08 6.20
#